data_AF-A0A8H6VT47-F1
#
_entry.id   AF-A0A8H6VT47-F1
#
_cell.length_a   1.000
_cell.length_b   1.000
_cell.length_c   1.000
_cell.angle_alpha   90.00
_cell.angle_beta   90.00
_cell.angle_gamma   90.00
#
_symmetry.space_group_name_H-M   'P 1'
#
loop_
_entity.id
_entity.type
_entity.pdbx_description
1 polymer ?
#
loop_
_entity_poly.entity_id
_entity_poly.type
_entity_poly.pdbx_seq_one_letter_code
_entity_poly.pdbx_strand_id
1 'polypeptide(L)'
;MQQEAYEQQTDRDLRERRLLQKRKKTKTAPISWIWAAGGQADGVELHDSMRVEWAKARARKERWNEEVELLREEMKRVMRSLKWEASEWQKRADEVRSDVDGTTAAGIRAYALRNVYLHTEFIVRFREEWDKTMGAAVRHWAAEEEGEILEGTFMAEGM
;
A
#
# COMPACT_ATOMS: atom_id res chain seq x y z
N MET A 1 -60.03 30.35 -43.34
CA MET A 1 -59.62 29.98 -41.97
C MET A 1 -59.22 28.52 -41.99
N GLN A 2 -58.03 28.19 -41.48
CA GLN A 2 -57.42 26.85 -41.40
C GLN A 2 -56.81 26.31 -42.69
N GLN A 3 -55.60 26.76 -43.05
CA GLN A 3 -54.56 25.94 -43.72
C GLN A 3 -53.24 26.71 -43.92
N GLU A 4 -52.77 27.43 -42.89
CA GLU A 4 -51.40 28.00 -42.87
C GLU A 4 -50.70 27.67 -41.55
N ALA A 5 -50.90 26.45 -41.06
CA ALA A 5 -50.25 25.95 -39.86
C ALA A 5 -49.28 24.80 -40.17
N TYR A 6 -48.80 24.72 -41.42
CA TYR A 6 -47.79 23.75 -41.82
C TYR A 6 -46.53 24.50 -42.27
N GLU A 7 -45.41 24.07 -41.68
CA GLU A 7 -44.02 24.38 -42.05
C GLU A 7 -43.42 25.68 -41.53
N GLN A 8 -42.77 25.55 -40.37
CA GLN A 8 -41.35 25.88 -40.24
C GLN A 8 -40.80 25.17 -39.00
N GLN A 9 -40.51 23.88 -39.15
CA GLN A 9 -39.63 23.18 -38.21
C GLN A 9 -38.21 23.41 -38.71
N THR A 10 -37.41 24.15 -37.94
CA THR A 10 -36.03 24.42 -38.33
C THR A 10 -35.15 23.18 -38.08
N ASP A 11 -34.08 23.00 -38.85
CA ASP A 11 -33.13 21.88 -38.72
C ASP A 11 -32.54 21.77 -37.30
N ARG A 12 -32.56 22.89 -36.56
CA ARG A 12 -32.22 22.99 -35.13
C ARG A 12 -33.23 22.26 -34.24
N ASP A 13 -34.53 22.44 -34.47
CA ASP A 13 -35.61 21.76 -33.73
C ASP A 13 -35.58 20.25 -33.99
N LEU A 14 -35.27 19.83 -35.22
CA LEU A 14 -35.10 18.42 -35.58
C LEU A 14 -33.87 17.80 -34.91
N ARG A 15 -32.77 18.56 -34.77
CA ARG A 15 -31.58 18.13 -34.00
C ARG A 15 -31.87 18.04 -32.51
N GLU A 16 -32.56 19.01 -31.93
CA GLU A 16 -32.93 18.98 -30.51
C GLU A 16 -33.86 17.81 -30.19
N ARG A 17 -34.81 17.50 -31.08
CA ARG A 17 -35.68 16.32 -30.96
C ARG A 17 -34.90 15.01 -31.07
N ARG A 18 -33.88 14.94 -31.95
CA ARG A 18 -32.95 13.80 -32.02
C ARG A 18 -32.09 13.66 -30.76
N LEU A 19 -31.63 14.77 -30.19
CA LEU A 19 -30.82 14.78 -28.97
C LEU A 19 -31.65 14.40 -27.73
N LEU A 20 -32.92 14.80 -27.67
CA LEU A 20 -33.89 14.41 -26.63
C LEU A 20 -34.33 12.94 -26.78
N GLN A 21 -34.51 12.44 -28.01
CA GLN A 21 -34.74 11.00 -28.25
C GLN A 21 -33.51 10.15 -27.90
N LYS A 22 -32.29 10.69 -28.06
CA LYS A 22 -31.04 10.02 -27.67
C LYS A 22 -30.85 9.89 -26.16
N ARG A 23 -31.68 10.58 -25.34
CA ARG A 23 -31.71 10.48 -23.87
C ARG A 23 -32.90 9.67 -23.34
N LYS A 24 -33.40 8.69 -24.09
CA LYS A 24 -34.32 7.67 -23.57
C LYS A 24 -33.78 6.27 -23.82
N LYS A 25 -32.87 5.85 -22.94
CA LYS A 25 -32.65 4.47 -22.47
C LYS A 25 -31.41 4.50 -21.56
N THR A 26 -31.57 4.88 -20.29
CA THR A 26 -30.78 4.20 -19.26
C THR A 26 -31.35 2.79 -19.21
N LYS A 27 -30.93 1.94 -20.16
CA LYS A 27 -30.97 0.51 -19.92
C LYS A 27 -30.11 0.36 -18.68
N THR A 28 -30.69 0.03 -17.53
CA THR A 28 -29.98 -0.75 -16.53
C THR A 28 -29.30 -1.83 -17.34
N ALA A 29 -27.97 -1.76 -17.48
CA ALA A 29 -27.26 -2.71 -18.32
C ALA A 29 -27.68 -4.10 -17.81
N PRO A 30 -28.20 -4.99 -18.68
CA PRO A 30 -28.50 -6.33 -18.24
C PRO A 30 -27.21 -6.86 -17.62
N ILE A 31 -27.31 -7.31 -16.36
CA ILE A 31 -26.16 -7.86 -15.65
C ILE A 31 -25.52 -8.91 -16.58
N SER A 32 -24.19 -8.94 -16.67
CA SER A 32 -23.53 -9.76 -17.70
C SER A 32 -24.06 -11.20 -17.63
N TRP A 33 -24.09 -11.93 -18.75
CA TRP A 33 -24.70 -13.26 -18.81
C TRP A 33 -24.08 -14.26 -17.80
N ILE A 34 -22.85 -13.99 -17.34
CA ILE A 34 -22.18 -14.74 -16.26
C ILE A 34 -22.89 -14.54 -14.90
N TRP A 35 -23.52 -13.38 -14.71
CA TRP A 35 -24.36 -13.01 -13.57
C TRP A 35 -25.85 -13.21 -13.82
N ALA A 36 -26.26 -13.56 -15.04
CA ALA A 36 -27.61 -14.00 -15.33
C ALA A 36 -27.70 -15.46 -14.88
N ALA A 37 -28.07 -15.67 -13.61
CA ALA A 37 -28.32 -17.00 -13.07
C ALA A 37 -29.22 -17.76 -14.05
N GLY A 38 -28.69 -18.84 -14.64
CA GLY A 38 -29.11 -19.35 -15.94
C GLY A 38 -30.62 -19.58 -16.04
N GLY A 39 -31.35 -18.63 -16.65
CA GLY A 39 -32.73 -18.73 -17.15
C GLY A 39 -33.86 -19.08 -16.16
N GLN A 40 -33.58 -19.72 -15.03
CA GLN A 40 -34.55 -20.35 -14.15
C GLN A 40 -34.01 -20.50 -12.71
N ALA A 41 -33.09 -19.63 -12.28
CA ALA A 41 -32.70 -19.61 -10.86
C ALA A 41 -33.82 -18.93 -10.05
N ASP A 42 -34.35 -19.62 -9.05
CA ASP A 42 -35.24 -19.00 -8.06
C ASP A 42 -34.52 -17.80 -7.41
N GLY A 43 -35.27 -16.78 -6.98
CA GLY A 43 -34.70 -15.58 -6.34
C GLY A 43 -33.79 -15.92 -5.15
N VAL A 44 -33.98 -17.10 -4.55
CA VAL A 44 -33.14 -17.66 -3.48
C VAL A 44 -31.74 -18.05 -3.97
N GLU A 45 -31.60 -18.74 -5.11
CA GLU A 45 -30.29 -19.17 -5.64
C GLU A 45 -29.44 -17.98 -6.12
N LEU A 46 -30.09 -16.96 -6.70
CA LEU A 46 -29.43 -15.70 -7.04
C LEU A 46 -28.95 -14.96 -5.79
N HIS A 47 -29.76 -14.96 -4.72
CA HIS A 47 -29.40 -14.34 -3.46
C HIS A 47 -28.24 -15.09 -2.76
N ASP A 48 -28.20 -16.42 -2.85
CA ASP A 48 -27.12 -17.22 -2.27
C ASP A 48 -25.82 -17.10 -3.04
N SER A 49 -25.84 -17.09 -4.38
CA SER A 49 -24.65 -16.80 -5.19
C SER A 49 -24.09 -15.39 -4.91
N MET A 50 -24.97 -14.38 -4.77
CA MET A 50 -24.56 -13.03 -4.39
C MET A 50 -23.96 -12.97 -2.97
N ARG A 51 -24.53 -13.69 -2.00
CA ARG A 51 -23.96 -13.80 -0.64
C ARG A 51 -22.58 -14.43 -0.65
N VAL A 52 -22.37 -15.49 -1.45
CA VAL A 52 -21.07 -16.14 -1.60
C VAL A 52 -20.04 -15.19 -2.20
N GLU A 53 -20.38 -14.46 -3.26
CA GLU A 53 -19.46 -13.48 -3.85
C GLU A 53 -19.16 -12.31 -2.91
N TRP A 54 -20.16 -11.83 -2.16
CA TRP A 54 -19.94 -10.84 -1.11
C TRP A 54 -19.01 -11.36 -0.01
N ALA A 55 -19.22 -12.59 0.46
CA ALA A 55 -18.37 -13.21 1.48
C ALA A 55 -16.93 -13.37 0.97
N LYS A 56 -16.73 -13.80 -0.29
CA LYS A 56 -15.40 -13.85 -0.92
C LYS A 56 -14.75 -12.47 -1.03
N ALA A 57 -15.50 -11.46 -1.46
CA ALA A 57 -15.01 -10.09 -1.57
C ALA A 57 -14.61 -9.53 -0.20
N ARG A 58 -15.44 -9.78 0.83
CA ARG A 58 -15.16 -9.41 2.22
C ARG A 58 -13.90 -10.10 2.75
N ALA A 59 -13.77 -11.42 2.57
CA ALA A 59 -12.59 -12.16 3.00
C ALA A 59 -11.30 -11.67 2.32
N ARG A 60 -11.37 -11.31 1.02
CA ARG A 60 -10.23 -10.69 0.32
C ARG A 60 -9.88 -9.31 0.89
N LYS A 61 -10.89 -8.49 1.22
CA LYS A 61 -10.67 -7.18 1.86
C LYS A 61 -10.02 -7.34 3.24
N GLU A 62 -10.51 -8.27 4.06
CA GLU A 62 -9.96 -8.56 5.39
C GLU A 62 -8.51 -9.04 5.28
N ARG A 63 -8.22 -10.01 4.39
CA ARG A 63 -6.84 -10.44 4.13
C ARG A 63 -5.93 -9.32 3.64
N TRP A 64 -6.41 -8.47 2.72
CA TRP A 64 -5.64 -7.33 2.24
C TRP A 64 -5.26 -6.37 3.37
N ASN A 65 -6.19 -6.12 4.30
CA ASN A 65 -5.89 -5.31 5.47
C ASN A 65 -4.81 -5.95 6.36
N GLU A 66 -4.91 -7.26 6.61
CA GLU A 66 -3.87 -8.01 7.34
C GLU A 66 -2.51 -7.93 6.65
N GLU A 67 -2.46 -8.12 5.33
CA GLU A 67 -1.22 -8.03 4.54
C GLU A 67 -0.60 -6.63 4.63
N VAL A 68 -1.40 -5.58 4.62
CA VAL A 68 -0.93 -4.20 4.80
C VAL A 68 -0.37 -3.97 6.20
N GLU A 69 -0.99 -4.53 7.24
CA GLU A 69 -0.48 -4.46 8.62
C GLU A 69 0.84 -5.23 8.77
N LEU A 70 0.91 -6.45 8.22
CA LEU A 70 2.13 -7.26 8.21
C LEU A 70 3.28 -6.58 7.48
N LEU A 71 3.02 -6.00 6.31
CA LEU A 71 4.05 -5.27 5.55
C LEU A 71 4.63 -4.12 6.37
N ARG A 72 3.78 -3.38 7.10
CA ARG A 72 4.23 -2.28 7.96
C ARG A 72 5.11 -2.77 9.10
N GLU A 73 4.75 -3.88 9.73
CA GLU A 73 5.58 -4.46 10.78
C GLU A 73 6.91 -4.97 10.21
N GLU A 74 6.91 -5.55 9.02
CA GLU A 74 8.13 -5.99 8.36
C GLU A 74 9.06 -4.80 8.04
N MET A 75 8.52 -3.67 7.58
CA MET A 75 9.29 -2.44 7.39
C MET A 75 9.97 -1.99 8.69
N LYS A 76 9.24 -1.98 9.81
CA LYS A 76 9.82 -1.67 11.14
C LYS A 76 10.90 -2.67 11.52
N ARG A 77 10.66 -3.96 11.29
CA ARG A 77 11.58 -5.04 11.64
C ARG A 77 12.88 -4.96 10.85
N VAL A 78 12.80 -4.68 9.55
CA VAL A 78 13.97 -4.44 8.69
C VAL A 78 14.82 -3.30 9.24
N MET A 79 14.21 -2.18 9.65
CA MET A 79 14.93 -1.05 10.24
C MET A 79 15.65 -1.42 11.54
N ARG A 80 14.97 -2.17 12.43
CA ARG A 80 15.58 -2.65 13.68
C ARG A 80 16.74 -3.61 13.41
N SER A 81 16.57 -4.54 12.48
CA SER A 81 17.62 -5.49 12.09
C SER A 81 18.84 -4.77 11.54
N LEU A 82 18.67 -3.81 10.62
CA LEU A 82 19.77 -3.04 10.06
C LEU A 82 20.52 -2.21 11.13
N LYS A 83 19.79 -1.61 12.08
CA LYS A 83 20.40 -0.87 13.21
C LYS A 83 21.23 -1.81 14.08
N TRP A 84 20.70 -2.97 14.40
CA TRP A 84 21.40 -3.98 15.17
C TRP A 84 22.65 -4.48 14.42
N GLU A 85 22.54 -4.81 13.14
CA GLU A 85 23.68 -5.22 12.31
C GLU A 85 24.76 -4.14 12.23
N ALA A 86 24.38 -2.86 12.07
CA ALA A 86 25.31 -1.75 12.09
C ALA A 86 26.06 -1.67 13.43
N SER A 87 25.36 -1.86 14.56
CA SER A 87 25.98 -1.87 15.88
C SER A 87 26.96 -3.03 16.08
N GLU A 88 26.63 -4.22 15.55
CA GLU A 88 27.51 -5.38 15.61
C GLU A 88 28.75 -5.19 14.73
N TRP A 89 28.61 -4.57 13.55
CA TRP A 89 29.75 -4.20 12.72
C TRP A 89 30.62 -3.13 13.38
N GLN A 90 30.03 -2.19 14.11
CA GLN A 90 30.77 -1.18 14.86
C GLN A 90 31.60 -1.83 15.97
N LYS A 91 31.02 -2.73 16.76
CA LYS A 91 31.76 -3.51 17.78
C LYS A 91 32.94 -4.25 17.17
N ARG A 92 32.74 -4.91 16.02
CA ARG A 92 33.83 -5.59 15.29
C ARG A 92 34.93 -4.64 14.81
N ALA A 93 34.61 -3.39 14.50
CA ALA A 93 35.60 -2.38 14.12
C ALA A 93 36.41 -1.88 15.32
N ASP A 94 35.83 -1.90 16.51
CA ASP A 94 36.45 -1.42 17.75
C ASP A 94 37.22 -2.54 18.47
N GLU A 95 36.77 -3.79 18.34
CA GLU A 95 37.35 -4.99 18.98
C GLU A 95 38.26 -5.78 18.03
N VAL A 96 38.96 -5.10 17.10
CA VAL A 96 39.91 -5.79 16.22
C VAL A 96 41.01 -6.40 17.07
N ARG A 97 41.19 -7.72 16.92
CA ARG A 97 42.14 -8.48 17.74
C ARG A 97 43.56 -7.94 17.60
N SER A 98 44.26 -7.84 18.72
CA SER A 98 45.63 -7.36 18.81
C SER A 98 46.69 -8.37 18.34
N ASP A 99 46.28 -9.61 18.04
CA ASP A 99 47.17 -10.70 17.60
C ASP A 99 47.49 -10.65 16.10
N VAL A 100 46.90 -9.73 15.36
CA VAL A 100 47.04 -9.60 13.90
C VAL A 100 47.97 -8.44 13.54
N ASP A 101 48.75 -8.60 12.46
CA ASP A 101 49.59 -7.53 11.91
C ASP A 101 48.79 -6.23 11.67
N GLY A 102 49.43 -5.08 11.90
CA GLY A 102 48.78 -3.77 11.84
C GLY A 102 48.13 -3.46 10.50
N THR A 103 48.67 -3.93 9.38
CA THR A 103 48.06 -3.72 8.06
C THR A 103 46.77 -4.53 7.90
N THR A 104 46.76 -5.76 8.39
CA THR A 104 45.59 -6.64 8.35
C THR A 104 44.53 -6.15 9.33
N ALA A 105 44.92 -5.73 10.53
CA ALA A 105 44.03 -5.11 11.50
C ALA A 105 43.35 -3.85 10.94
N ALA A 106 44.10 -2.99 10.25
CA ALA A 106 43.56 -1.81 9.56
C ALA A 106 42.56 -2.20 8.45
N GLY A 107 42.85 -3.26 7.68
CA GLY A 107 41.94 -3.78 6.65
C GLY A 107 40.63 -4.33 7.22
N ILE A 108 40.70 -5.13 8.29
CA ILE A 108 39.53 -5.66 9.00
C ILE A 108 38.68 -4.51 9.53
N ARG A 109 39.31 -3.52 10.17
CA ARG A 109 38.63 -2.33 10.68
C ARG A 109 37.94 -1.54 9.57
N ALA A 110 38.65 -1.28 8.47
CA ALA A 110 38.10 -0.55 7.34
C ALA A 110 36.90 -1.28 6.72
N TYR A 111 36.96 -2.60 6.61
CA TYR A 111 35.84 -3.41 6.12
C TYR A 111 34.63 -3.35 7.06
N ALA A 112 34.86 -3.48 8.37
CA ALA A 112 33.80 -3.37 9.37
C ALA A 112 33.13 -1.99 9.33
N LEU A 113 33.91 -0.90 9.31
CA LEU A 113 33.39 0.47 9.20
C LEU A 113 32.62 0.72 7.89
N ARG A 114 33.08 0.13 6.77
CA ARG A 114 32.32 0.18 5.51
C ARG A 114 30.95 -0.49 5.68
N ASN A 115 30.87 -1.62 6.39
CA ASN A 115 29.60 -2.27 6.65
C ASN A 115 28.70 -1.40 7.53
N VAL A 116 29.23 -0.77 8.59
CA VAL A 116 28.47 0.22 9.39
C VAL A 116 27.83 1.27 8.47
N TYR A 117 28.64 1.92 7.63
CA TYR A 117 28.17 2.93 6.67
C TYR A 117 27.09 2.40 5.73
N LEU A 118 27.23 1.18 5.20
CA LEU A 118 26.24 0.62 4.28
C LEU A 118 24.90 0.38 4.96
N HIS A 119 24.89 -0.17 6.17
CA HIS A 119 23.65 -0.46 6.88
C HIS A 119 22.96 0.85 7.31
N THR A 120 23.72 1.86 7.73
CA THR A 120 23.15 3.19 8.02
C THR A 120 22.59 3.87 6.77
N GLU A 121 23.26 3.76 5.62
CA GLU A 121 22.74 4.26 4.35
C GLU A 121 21.46 3.52 3.92
N PHE A 122 21.39 2.20 4.07
CA PHE A 122 20.17 1.44 3.78
C PHE A 122 18.99 1.88 4.64
N ILE A 123 19.22 2.13 5.93
CA ILE A 123 18.19 2.67 6.83
C ILE A 123 17.64 4.00 6.30
N VAL A 124 18.52 4.93 5.92
CA VAL A 124 18.11 6.24 5.37
C VAL A 124 17.31 6.05 4.08
N ARG A 125 17.84 5.26 3.13
CA ARG A 125 17.20 5.03 1.83
C ARG A 125 15.85 4.34 1.94
N PHE A 126 15.73 3.32 2.79
CA PHE A 126 14.46 2.64 3.01
C PHE A 126 13.46 3.56 3.66
N ARG A 127 13.86 4.36 4.66
CA ARG A 127 12.97 5.35 5.28
C ARG A 127 12.47 6.37 4.25
N GLU A 128 13.37 6.95 3.45
CA GLU A 128 13.00 7.88 2.39
C GLU A 128 12.03 7.27 1.38
N GLU A 129 12.28 6.04 0.93
CA GLU A 129 11.45 5.39 -0.08
C GLU A 129 10.09 4.98 0.47
N TRP A 130 10.06 4.52 1.71
CA TRP A 130 8.83 4.18 2.40
C TRP A 130 8.00 5.40 2.76
N ASP A 131 8.61 6.52 3.15
CA ASP A 131 7.92 7.79 3.41
C ASP A 131 7.29 8.38 2.13
N LYS A 132 7.89 8.17 0.95
CA LYS A 132 7.32 8.56 -0.34
C LYS A 132 6.10 7.72 -0.72
N THR A 133 6.20 6.41 -0.55
CA THR A 133 5.18 5.44 -1.00
C THR A 133 4.01 5.36 -0.03
N MET A 134 4.24 5.65 1.26
CA MET A 134 3.19 5.72 2.28
C MET A 134 2.46 7.05 2.23
N GLY A 135 1.15 7.00 1.92
CA GLY A 135 0.29 8.18 1.90
C GLY A 135 0.26 8.94 3.24
N ALA A 136 -0.14 10.22 3.20
CA ALA A 136 -0.14 11.14 4.34
C ALA A 136 -0.75 10.60 5.63
N ALA A 137 -1.80 9.81 5.49
CA ALA A 137 -2.52 9.21 6.61
C ALA A 137 -1.70 8.18 7.42
N VAL A 138 -0.60 7.65 6.87
CA VAL A 138 0.25 6.66 7.54
C VAL A 138 1.53 7.28 8.13
N ARG A 139 1.86 8.52 7.73
CA ARG A 139 3.09 9.24 8.16
C ARG A 139 3.12 9.57 9.65
N HIS A 140 1.97 9.63 10.33
CA HIS A 140 1.87 9.90 11.76
C HIS A 140 2.47 8.76 12.64
N TRP A 141 2.65 7.56 12.09
CA TRP A 141 3.00 6.36 12.87
C TRP A 141 4.50 6.21 13.13
N ALA A 142 5.35 6.95 12.41
CA ALA A 142 6.79 6.96 12.66
C ALA A 142 7.19 7.83 13.87
N ALA A 143 6.31 8.73 14.33
CA ALA A 143 6.61 9.68 15.40
C ALA A 143 6.29 9.15 16.81
N GLU A 144 5.39 8.18 16.95
CA GLU A 144 4.97 7.66 18.27
C GLU A 144 5.99 6.69 18.91
N GLU A 145 6.79 5.96 18.12
CA GLU A 145 7.74 4.98 18.67
C GLU A 145 9.15 5.54 18.98
N GLU A 146 9.51 6.71 18.44
CA GLU A 146 10.84 7.31 18.69
C GLU A 146 10.94 8.01 20.08
N GLY A 147 9.81 8.26 20.76
CA GLY A 147 9.75 8.89 22.08
C GLY A 147 9.87 7.93 23.28
N GLU A 148 9.64 6.63 23.09
CA GLU A 148 9.56 5.65 24.21
C GLU A 148 10.80 4.76 24.31
N ILE A 149 11.62 4.67 23.25
CA ILE A 149 12.81 3.80 23.20
C ILE A 149 14.06 4.46 23.80
N LEU A 150 14.08 5.79 23.95
CA LEU A 150 15.22 6.54 24.49
C LEU A 150 15.24 6.67 26.03
N GLU A 151 14.14 6.40 26.74
CA GLU A 151 14.16 6.34 28.21
C GLU A 151 14.32 4.91 28.77
N GLY A 152 13.97 3.88 28.00
CA GLY A 152 13.96 2.49 28.48
C GLY A 152 15.27 1.70 28.38
N THR A 153 16.23 2.15 27.57
CA THR A 153 17.44 1.34 27.25
C THR A 153 18.71 1.82 27.97
N PHE A 154 18.68 2.98 28.65
CA PHE A 154 19.87 3.53 29.35
C PHE A 154 20.00 3.09 30.82
N MET A 155 19.03 2.35 31.37
CA MET A 155 19.02 1.95 32.80
C MET A 155 19.40 0.49 33.08
N ALA A 156 19.78 -0.30 32.08
CA ALA A 156 20.04 -1.74 32.22
C ALA A 156 21.51 -2.19 32.10
N GLU A 157 22.48 -1.26 32.05
CA GLU A 157 23.92 -1.57 32.13
C GLU A 157 24.59 -0.85 33.32
N GLY A 158 23.99 -1.01 34.50
CA GLY A 158 24.49 -0.42 35.74
C GLY A 158 24.15 -1.26 36.96
N MET A 159 24.40 -2.57 36.93
CA MET A 159 24.55 -3.45 38.10
C MET A 159 25.47 -4.63 37.78
#